data_AF-A0A7X1TFA2-F1
#
_entry.id   AF-A0A7X1TFA2-F1
#
_cell.length_a   1.000
_cell.length_b   1.000
_cell.length_c   1.000
_cell.angle_alpha   90.00
_cell.angle_beta   90.00
_cell.angle_gamma   90.00
#
_symmetry.space_group_name_H-M   'P 1'
#
loop_
_entity.id
_entity.type
_entity.pdbx_description
1 polymer ?
#
loop_
_entity_poly.entity_id
_entity_poly.type
_entity_poly.pdbx_seq_one_letter_code
_entity_poly.pdbx_strand_id
1 'polypeptide(L)'
;MKLCPTCRTEKTVDAFYADKRKRDGLKSQCKTCHIAGNIRARDPEKKRNTNAAHMARARAMEPEKFAERDRIASRNRVRDERVLARVALNNAVKRGDITKPDCCETCSSKDSLHAHHDDYSKPLTVRWLCHACHGKEHRKERMEA
;
A
#
# COMPACT_ATOMS: atom_id res chain seq x y z
N MET A 1 29.16 15.72 25.84
CA MET A 1 28.76 14.33 25.51
C MET A 1 27.50 13.98 26.28
N LYS A 2 26.66 13.08 25.76
CA LYS A 2 25.44 12.59 26.42
C LYS A 2 25.23 11.11 26.12
N LEU A 3 24.85 10.35 27.14
CA LEU A 3 24.57 8.91 27.02
C LEU A 3 23.13 8.70 26.52
N CYS A 4 22.97 7.90 25.47
CA CYS A 4 21.64 7.47 25.04
C CYS A 4 21.19 6.24 25.85
N PRO A 5 20.02 6.24 26.53
CA PRO A 5 19.57 5.12 27.35
C PRO A 5 19.14 3.89 26.51
N THR A 6 18.87 4.07 25.22
CA THR A 6 18.39 2.99 24.34
C THR A 6 19.52 2.18 23.74
N CYS A 7 20.53 2.84 23.14
CA CYS A 7 21.69 2.15 22.58
C CYS A 7 22.91 2.14 23.50
N ARG A 8 22.82 2.79 24.67
CA ARG A 8 23.87 2.86 25.71
C ARG A 8 25.23 3.35 25.22
N THR A 9 25.23 4.17 24.16
CA THR A 9 26.45 4.80 23.63
C THR A 9 26.49 6.28 23.99
N GLU A 10 27.69 6.76 24.34
CA GLU A 10 27.96 8.17 24.48
C GLU A 10 28.03 8.81 23.11
N LYS A 11 27.31 9.91 22.94
CA LYS A 11 27.26 10.66 21.69
C LYS A 11 27.42 12.16 21.96
N THR A 12 27.83 12.88 20.94
CA THR A 12 27.86 14.32 20.92
C THR A 12 26.44 14.90 21.01
N VAL A 13 26.32 16.15 21.44
CA VAL A 13 25.02 16.80 21.72
C VAL A 13 24.14 16.96 20.48
N ASP A 14 24.75 17.12 19.31
CA ASP A 14 24.12 17.18 17.98
C ASP A 14 23.44 15.87 17.56
N ALA A 15 23.80 14.74 18.17
CA ALA A 15 23.17 13.45 17.93
C ALA A 15 21.79 13.32 18.61
N PHE A 16 21.32 14.35 19.31
CA PHE A 16 20.04 14.39 20.01
C PHE A 16 19.16 15.51 19.44
N TYR A 17 17.84 15.31 19.42
CA TYR A 17 16.90 16.40 19.08
C TYR A 17 16.79 17.39 20.24
N ALA A 18 16.57 18.67 19.94
CA ALA A 18 16.28 19.67 20.96
C ALA A 18 14.92 19.39 21.64
N ASP A 19 14.86 19.53 22.96
CA ASP A 19 13.63 19.48 23.76
C ASP A 19 13.75 20.48 24.91
N LYS A 20 13.20 21.68 24.71
CA LYS A 20 13.27 22.81 25.66
C LYS A 20 12.64 22.52 27.03
N ARG A 21 11.87 21.43 27.15
CA ARG A 21 11.23 21.01 28.41
C ARG A 21 12.18 20.22 29.31
N LYS A 22 13.33 19.76 28.80
CA LYS A 22 14.35 19.05 29.57
C LYS A 22 15.38 20.04 30.09
N ARG A 23 15.95 19.75 31.26
CA ARG A 23 16.94 20.60 31.94
C ARG A 23 18.15 20.92 31.06
N ASP A 24 18.60 19.96 30.25
CA ASP A 24 19.74 20.09 29.34
C ASP A 24 19.33 20.51 27.91
N GLY A 25 18.04 20.79 27.68
CA GLY A 25 17.53 21.22 26.38
C GLY A 25 17.54 20.13 25.29
N LEU A 26 17.83 18.87 25.63
CA LEU A 26 18.00 17.78 24.65
C LEU A 26 17.12 16.57 25.00
N LYS A 27 16.63 15.88 23.96
CA LYS A 27 15.96 14.57 24.12
C LYS A 27 16.88 13.57 24.83
N SER A 28 16.27 12.65 25.56
CA SER A 28 16.99 11.56 26.25
C SER A 28 17.55 10.53 25.25
N GLN A 29 16.78 10.21 24.20
CA GLN A 29 17.20 9.30 23.14
C GLN A 29 17.93 10.05 22.02
N CYS A 30 18.96 9.42 21.46
CA CYS A 30 19.61 9.94 20.25
C CYS A 30 18.65 9.87 19.05
N LYS A 31 18.93 10.66 18.02
CA LYS A 31 18.11 10.77 16.80
C LYS A 31 17.85 9.41 16.17
N THR A 32 18.86 8.55 16.09
CA THR A 32 18.73 7.21 15.48
C THR A 32 17.80 6.30 16.28
N CYS A 33 17.97 6.22 17.60
CA CYS A 33 17.08 5.44 18.47
C CYS A 33 15.65 5.98 18.47
N HIS A 34 15.48 7.31 18.43
CA HIS A 34 14.18 7.95 18.36
C HIS A 34 13.46 7.61 17.04
N ILE A 35 14.16 7.72 15.90
CA ILE A 35 13.62 7.32 14.59
C ILE A 35 13.28 5.83 14.58
N ALA A 36 14.17 4.97 15.07
CA ALA A 36 13.92 3.53 15.15
C ALA A 36 12.71 3.20 16.05
N GLY A 37 12.54 3.93 17.16
CA GLY A 37 11.34 3.85 18.00
C GLY A 37 10.07 4.20 17.22
N ASN A 38 10.08 5.33 16.52
CA ASN A 38 8.95 5.77 15.71
C ASN A 38 8.60 4.80 14.57
N ILE A 39 9.61 4.21 13.92
CA ILE A 39 9.40 3.19 12.88
C ILE A 39 8.75 1.95 13.47
N ARG A 40 9.22 1.48 14.64
CA ARG A 40 8.64 0.30 15.32
C ARG A 40 7.22 0.53 15.82
N ALA A 41 6.94 1.71 16.35
CA ALA A 41 5.60 2.08 16.83
C ALA A 41 4.63 2.45 15.70
N ARG A 42 5.09 2.47 14.44
CA ARG A 42 4.25 2.84 13.30
C ARG A 42 3.29 1.70 12.98
N ASP A 43 2.02 1.93 13.26
CA ASP A 43 0.92 1.09 12.80
C ASP A 43 0.69 1.30 11.28
N PRO A 44 0.95 0.28 10.43
CA PRO A 44 0.74 0.38 8.99
C PRO A 44 -0.72 0.53 8.59
N GLU A 45 -1.65 -0.05 9.36
CA GLU A 45 -3.08 -0.01 9.10
C GLU A 45 -3.62 1.39 9.41
N LYS A 46 -3.31 1.93 10.58
CA LYS A 46 -3.67 3.32 10.91
C LYS A 46 -3.17 4.29 9.85
N LYS A 47 -1.91 4.16 9.41
CA LYS A 47 -1.36 5.03 8.36
C LYS A 47 -2.09 4.87 7.03
N ARG A 48 -2.44 3.63 6.64
CA ARG A 48 -3.22 3.39 5.42
C ARG A 48 -4.58 4.10 5.50
N ASN A 49 -5.27 3.97 6.63
CA ASN A 49 -6.60 4.54 6.84
C ASN A 49 -6.55 6.07 6.82
N THR A 50 -5.57 6.68 7.49
CA THR A 50 -5.39 8.15 7.45
C THR A 50 -5.06 8.64 6.05
N ASN A 51 -4.21 7.92 5.31
CA ASN A 51 -3.87 8.28 3.93
C ASN A 51 -5.09 8.16 3.00
N ALA A 52 -5.89 7.10 3.15
CA ALA A 52 -7.11 6.91 2.37
C ALA A 52 -8.11 8.05 2.62
N ALA A 53 -8.33 8.42 3.88
CA ALA A 53 -9.19 9.56 4.25
C ALA A 53 -8.67 10.89 3.69
N HIS A 54 -7.35 11.12 3.78
CA HIS A 54 -6.72 12.31 3.20
C HIS A 54 -6.93 12.39 1.68
N MET A 55 -6.67 11.28 0.96
CA MET A 55 -6.86 11.22 -0.49
C MET A 55 -8.33 11.39 -0.91
N ALA A 56 -9.27 10.82 -0.16
CA ALA A 56 -10.69 10.98 -0.41
C ALA A 56 -11.11 12.46 -0.29
N ARG A 57 -10.67 13.15 0.77
CA ARG A 57 -10.91 14.59 0.95
C ARG A 57 -10.28 15.41 -0.18
N ALA A 58 -9.03 15.13 -0.54
CA ALA A 58 -8.35 15.83 -1.62
C ALA A 58 -9.09 15.66 -2.96
N ARG A 59 -9.53 14.44 -3.30
CA ARG A 59 -10.33 14.16 -4.50
C ARG A 59 -11.68 14.89 -4.50
N ALA A 60 -12.32 15.02 -3.34
CA ALA A 60 -13.58 15.74 -3.22
C ALA A 60 -13.43 17.26 -3.34
N MET A 61 -12.32 17.83 -2.85
CA MET A 61 -12.04 19.25 -2.92
C MET A 61 -11.63 19.72 -4.33
N GLU A 62 -10.87 18.90 -5.08
CA GLU A 62 -10.36 19.27 -6.40
C GLU A 62 -10.70 18.21 -7.48
N PRO A 63 -11.97 17.89 -7.74
CA PRO A 63 -12.35 16.73 -8.56
C PRO A 63 -11.79 16.78 -9.98
N GLU A 64 -11.77 17.95 -10.63
CA GLU A 64 -11.29 18.11 -12.01
C GLU A 64 -9.78 17.86 -12.13
N LYS A 65 -8.99 18.35 -11.17
CA LYS A 65 -7.54 18.12 -11.14
C LYS A 65 -7.21 16.63 -11.04
N PHE A 66 -7.93 15.90 -10.19
CA PHE A 66 -7.74 14.46 -10.07
C PHE A 66 -8.24 13.71 -11.30
N ALA A 67 -9.35 14.15 -11.90
CA ALA A 67 -9.86 13.57 -13.15
C ALA A 67 -8.87 13.74 -14.30
N GLU A 68 -8.30 14.94 -14.48
CA GLU A 68 -7.31 15.20 -15.52
C GLU A 68 -6.02 14.41 -15.28
N ARG A 69 -5.53 14.36 -14.03
CA ARG A 69 -4.39 13.52 -13.68
C ARG A 69 -4.64 12.05 -14.02
N ASP A 70 -5.80 11.52 -13.66
CA ASP A 70 -6.16 10.12 -13.91
C ASP A 70 -6.33 9.87 -15.44
N ARG A 71 -6.81 10.86 -16.20
CA ARG A 71 -6.90 10.82 -17.68
C ARG A 71 -5.51 10.81 -18.33
N ILE A 72 -4.60 11.68 -17.92
CA ILE A 72 -3.20 11.72 -18.38
C ILE A 72 -2.51 10.38 -18.06
N ALA A 73 -2.65 9.88 -16.84
CA ALA A 73 -2.07 8.61 -16.42
C ALA A 73 -2.62 7.42 -17.23
N SER A 74 -3.91 7.45 -17.59
CA SER A 74 -4.51 6.44 -18.47
C SER A 74 -3.94 6.50 -19.88
N ARG A 75 -3.85 7.70 -20.48
CA ARG A 75 -3.28 7.91 -21.82
C ARG A 75 -1.81 7.49 -21.92
N ASN A 76 -1.04 7.77 -20.88
CA ASN A 76 0.40 7.47 -20.83
C ASN A 76 0.70 6.07 -20.29
N ARG A 77 -0.32 5.23 -20.06
CA ARG A 77 -0.11 3.87 -19.55
C ARG A 77 0.60 3.03 -20.60
N VAL A 78 1.80 2.56 -20.25
CA VAL A 78 2.53 1.57 -21.05
C VAL A 78 1.72 0.28 -21.12
N ARG A 79 1.55 -0.25 -22.34
CA ARG A 79 0.95 -1.56 -22.57
C ARG A 79 1.98 -2.65 -22.29
N ASP A 80 2.11 -3.00 -21.02
CA ASP A 80 2.90 -4.15 -20.59
C ASP A 80 2.08 -5.45 -20.63
N GLU A 81 2.75 -6.59 -20.39
CA GLU A 81 2.15 -7.92 -20.32
C GLU A 81 0.95 -7.96 -19.35
N ARG A 82 1.06 -7.28 -18.20
CA ARG A 82 0.01 -7.28 -17.17
C ARG A 82 -1.26 -6.59 -17.67
N VAL A 83 -1.11 -5.48 -18.39
CA VAL A 83 -2.22 -4.76 -19.03
C VAL A 83 -2.86 -5.63 -20.11
N LEU A 84 -2.04 -6.28 -20.95
CA LEU A 84 -2.54 -7.16 -22.01
C LEU A 84 -3.33 -8.35 -21.43
N ALA A 85 -2.82 -8.98 -20.37
CA ALA A 85 -3.49 -10.10 -19.73
C ALA A 85 -4.86 -9.72 -19.14
N ARG A 86 -4.95 -8.57 -18.47
CA ARG A 86 -6.22 -8.04 -17.97
C ARG A 86 -7.20 -7.73 -19.09
N VAL A 87 -6.74 -7.14 -20.19
CA VAL A 87 -7.58 -6.84 -21.36
C VAL A 87 -8.10 -8.14 -21.99
N ALA A 88 -7.24 -9.15 -22.17
CA ALA A 88 -7.63 -10.44 -22.71
C ALA A 88 -8.69 -11.14 -21.86
N LEU A 89 -8.49 -11.18 -20.54
CA LEU A 89 -9.47 -11.75 -19.61
C LEU A 89 -10.80 -11.00 -19.64
N ASN A 90 -10.79 -9.67 -19.55
CA ASN A 90 -12.01 -8.87 -19.56
C ASN A 90 -12.80 -9.07 -20.86
N ASN A 91 -12.11 -9.20 -21.99
CA ASN A 91 -12.75 -9.50 -23.26
C ASN A 91 -13.35 -10.90 -23.28
N ALA A 92 -12.66 -11.92 -22.76
CA ALA A 92 -13.18 -13.28 -22.66
C ALA A 92 -14.44 -13.35 -21.79
N VAL A 93 -14.44 -12.69 -20.62
CA VAL A 93 -15.62 -12.60 -19.75
C VAL A 93 -16.77 -11.86 -20.45
N LYS A 94 -16.48 -10.75 -21.14
CA LYS A 94 -17.50 -9.97 -21.86
C LYS A 94 -18.13 -10.76 -23.01
N ARG A 95 -17.34 -11.59 -23.70
CA ARG A 95 -17.85 -12.48 -24.76
C ARG A 95 -18.60 -13.69 -24.22
N GLY A 96 -18.43 -14.03 -22.94
CA GLY A 96 -19.00 -15.23 -22.33
C GLY A 96 -18.12 -16.47 -22.44
N ASP A 97 -16.88 -16.34 -22.91
CA ASP A 97 -15.91 -17.45 -22.98
C ASP A 97 -15.49 -17.93 -21.57
N ILE A 98 -15.58 -17.03 -20.58
CA ILE A 98 -15.28 -17.32 -19.18
C ILE A 98 -16.49 -16.89 -18.35
N THR A 99 -17.10 -17.85 -17.66
CA THR A 99 -18.14 -17.60 -16.68
C THR A 99 -17.50 -17.20 -15.35
N LYS A 100 -17.83 -16.01 -14.87
CA LYS A 100 -17.41 -15.54 -13.54
C LYS A 100 -18.17 -16.33 -12.46
N PRO A 101 -17.50 -16.87 -11.44
CA PRO A 101 -18.18 -17.54 -10.33
C PRO A 101 -18.95 -16.54 -9.46
N ASP A 102 -19.92 -17.04 -8.70
CA ASP A 102 -20.75 -16.24 -7.80
C ASP A 102 -20.11 -15.99 -6.43
N CYS A 103 -19.05 -16.72 -6.11
CA CYS A 103 -18.38 -16.65 -4.81
C CYS A 103 -16.86 -16.63 -4.92
N CYS A 104 -16.24 -16.07 -3.89
CA CYS A 104 -14.79 -16.03 -3.73
C CYS A 104 -14.23 -17.43 -3.53
N GLU A 105 -13.20 -17.81 -4.28
CA GLU A 105 -12.56 -19.13 -4.16
C GLU A 105 -11.90 -19.38 -2.81
N THR A 106 -11.57 -18.31 -2.05
CA THR A 106 -10.91 -18.45 -0.74
C THR A 106 -11.86 -18.41 0.45
N CYS A 107 -12.89 -17.58 0.40
CA CYS A 107 -13.77 -17.36 1.56
C CYS A 107 -15.26 -17.55 1.27
N SER A 108 -15.62 -17.94 0.05
CA SER A 108 -16.99 -18.15 -0.41
C SER A 108 -17.92 -16.93 -0.29
N SER A 109 -17.38 -15.74 -0.02
CA SER A 109 -18.17 -14.50 -0.03
C SER A 109 -18.71 -14.21 -1.43
N LYS A 110 -19.96 -13.73 -1.49
CA LYS A 110 -20.63 -13.25 -2.72
C LYS A 110 -20.38 -11.76 -3.00
N ASP A 111 -19.45 -11.14 -2.27
CA ASP A 111 -19.00 -9.78 -2.56
C ASP A 111 -18.40 -9.68 -3.98
N SER A 112 -18.21 -8.44 -4.44
CA SER A 112 -17.58 -8.19 -5.74
C SER A 112 -16.24 -8.92 -5.90
N LEU A 113 -16.22 -9.88 -6.84
CA LEU A 113 -15.02 -10.64 -7.16
C LEU A 113 -14.15 -9.93 -8.20
N HIS A 114 -12.85 -10.01 -7.97
CA HIS A 114 -11.78 -9.55 -8.83
C HIS A 114 -10.96 -10.75 -9.30
N ALA A 115 -10.49 -10.69 -10.53
CA ALA A 115 -9.56 -11.67 -11.07
C ALA A 115 -8.15 -11.39 -10.56
N HIS A 116 -7.57 -12.38 -9.87
CA HIS A 116 -6.17 -12.41 -9.47
C HIS A 116 -5.36 -13.21 -10.48
N HIS A 117 -4.35 -12.59 -11.08
CA HIS A 117 -3.39 -13.25 -11.96
C HIS A 117 -2.16 -13.66 -11.14
N ASP A 118 -1.99 -14.95 -10.87
CA ASP A 118 -0.75 -15.49 -10.29
C ASP A 118 0.39 -15.52 -11.33
N ASP A 119 0.05 -15.73 -12.61
CA ASP A 119 0.97 -15.73 -13.74
C ASP A 119 0.37 -14.91 -14.89
N TYR A 120 0.95 -13.73 -15.15
CA TYR A 120 0.46 -12.83 -16.20
C TYR A 120 0.72 -13.33 -17.62
N SER A 121 1.59 -14.33 -17.81
CA SER A 121 1.79 -14.98 -19.11
C SER A 121 0.60 -15.89 -19.49
N LYS A 122 -0.26 -16.23 -18.51
CA LYS A 122 -1.47 -17.05 -18.67
C LYS A 122 -2.72 -16.20 -18.44
N PRO A 123 -3.11 -15.37 -19.41
CA PRO A 123 -4.05 -14.26 -19.18
C PRO A 123 -5.46 -14.70 -18.78
N LEU A 124 -5.87 -15.92 -19.16
CA LEU A 124 -7.19 -16.48 -18.87
C LEU A 124 -7.20 -17.36 -17.61
N THR A 125 -6.03 -17.65 -17.04
CA THR A 125 -5.90 -18.44 -15.81
C THR A 125 -5.84 -17.48 -14.63
N VAL A 126 -6.97 -17.35 -13.94
CA VAL A 126 -7.11 -16.45 -12.78
C VAL A 126 -7.85 -17.13 -11.66
N ARG A 127 -7.61 -16.64 -10.44
CA ARG A 127 -8.46 -16.92 -9.28
C ARG A 127 -9.46 -15.79 -9.09
N TRP A 128 -10.71 -16.12 -8.81
CA TRP A 128 -11.75 -15.15 -8.54
C TRP A 128 -11.88 -14.92 -7.04
N LEU A 129 -11.39 -13.76 -6.59
CA LEU A 129 -11.28 -13.42 -5.18
C LEU A 129 -12.09 -12.17 -4.86
N CYS A 130 -12.76 -12.15 -3.70
CA CYS A 130 -13.36 -10.91 -3.21
C CYS A 130 -12.29 -9.83 -2.96
N HIS A 131 -12.68 -8.56 -2.90
CA HIS A 131 -11.75 -7.45 -2.69
C HIS A 131 -10.80 -7.66 -1.50
N ALA A 132 -11.30 -8.19 -0.38
CA ALA A 132 -10.52 -8.45 0.82
C ALA A 132 -9.48 -9.56 0.60
N CYS A 133 -9.86 -10.68 -0.01
CA CYS A 133 -8.94 -11.78 -0.31
C CYS A 133 -7.93 -11.39 -1.38
N HIS A 134 -8.36 -10.75 -2.45
CA HIS A 134 -7.48 -10.22 -3.49
C HIS A 134 -6.39 -9.30 -2.91
N GLY A 135 -6.78 -8.35 -2.04
CA GLY A 135 -5.81 -7.47 -1.37
C GLY A 135 -4.86 -8.17 -0.40
N LYS A 136 -5.22 -9.34 0.14
CA LYS A 136 -4.33 -10.17 0.98
C LYS A 136 -3.29 -10.89 0.12
N GLU A 137 -3.69 -11.47 -1.00
CA GLU A 137 -2.77 -12.15 -1.93
C GLU A 137 -1.70 -11.19 -2.47
N HIS A 138 -2.11 -10.01 -2.97
CA HIS A 138 -1.15 -8.96 -3.42
C HIS A 138 -0.18 -8.51 -2.32
N ARG A 139 -0.56 -8.66 -1.05
CA ARG A 139 0.33 -8.32 0.06
C ARG A 139 1.32 -9.44 0.33
N LYS A 140 0.86 -10.69 0.26
CA LYS A 140 1.69 -11.89 0.43
C LYS A 140 2.79 -11.94 -0.64
N GLU A 141 2.44 -11.77 -1.91
CA GLU A 141 3.40 -11.75 -3.03
C GLU A 141 4.49 -10.68 -2.85
N ARG A 142 4.16 -9.51 -2.30
CA ARG A 142 5.13 -8.42 -2.03
C ARG A 142 6.06 -8.69 -0.84
N MET A 143 5.71 -9.62 0.03
CA MET A 143 6.54 -10.01 1.17
C MET A 143 7.47 -11.17 0.82
N GLU A 144 7.11 -11.96 -0.19
CA GLU A 144 7.85 -13.16 -0.64
C GLU A 144 8.79 -12.89 -1.82
N ALA A 145 8.63 -11.75 -2.51
CA ALA A 145 9.52 -11.25 -3.57
C ALA A 145 10.60 -10.31 -3.02
#